data_AF-A0A3N5B0E5-F1
#
_entry.id   AF-A0A3N5B0E5-F1
#
_cell.length_a   1.000
_cell.length_b   1.000
_cell.length_c   1.000
_cell.angle_alpha   90.00
_cell.angle_beta   90.00
_cell.angle_gamma   90.00
#
_symmetry.space_group_name_H-M   'P 1'
#
loop_
_entity.id
_entity.type
_entity.pdbx_description
1 polymer ?
#
loop_
_entity_poly.entity_id
_entity_poly.type
_entity_poly.pdbx_seq_one_letter_code
_entity_poly.pdbx_strand_id
1 'polypeptide(L)' 'MSVTDLSARKKWRKLPKGIRQRFLNNVFCVNCTVTTVVDYSIEDHQEGIVLVGTCKQCGDHVARLIENE' A
#
# COMPACT_ATOMS: atom_id res chain seq x y z
N MET A 1 -13.72 7.18 11.67
CA MET A 1 -12.62 6.19 11.74
C MET A 1 -13.25 4.83 11.93
N SER A 2 -13.32 4.04 10.86
CA SER A 2 -13.89 2.69 10.81
C SER A 2 -13.00 1.70 11.56
N VAL A 3 -13.59 0.70 12.22
CA VAL A 3 -12.85 -0.35 12.94
C VAL A 3 -11.92 -1.14 12.01
N THR A 4 -12.27 -1.23 10.71
CA THR A 4 -11.50 -1.87 9.63
C THR A 4 -10.16 -1.19 9.34
N ASP A 5 -10.04 0.13 9.52
CA ASP A 5 -8.75 0.83 9.38
C ASP A 5 -7.74 0.40 10.43
N LEU A 6 -8.21 0.02 11.64
CA LEU A 6 -7.33 -0.34 12.74
C LEU A 6 -6.72 -1.74 12.55
N SER A 7 -7.46 -2.70 12.01
CA SER A 7 -6.94 -4.05 11.69
C SER A 7 -5.90 -3.97 10.57
N ALA A 8 -6.21 -3.26 9.49
CA ALA A 8 -5.31 -3.08 8.35
C ALA A 8 -3.99 -2.40 8.76
N ARG A 9 -4.06 -1.32 9.55
CA ARG A 9 -2.86 -0.64 10.07
C ARG A 9 -2.06 -1.52 11.03
N LYS A 10 -2.71 -2.40 11.81
CA LYS A 10 -1.99 -3.38 12.65
C LYS A 10 -1.23 -4.39 11.79
N LYS A 11 -1.87 -4.97 10.76
CA LYS A 11 -1.21 -5.90 9.81
C LYS A 11 -0.01 -5.23 9.15
N TRP A 12 -0.18 -4.02 8.62
CA TRP A 12 0.92 -3.24 8.04
C TRP A 12 2.07 -3.00 9.02
N ARG A 13 1.78 -2.58 10.26
CA ARG A 13 2.82 -2.32 11.27
C ARG A 13 3.60 -3.56 11.71
N LYS A 14 3.03 -4.77 11.58
CA LYS A 14 3.74 -6.03 11.86
C LYS A 14 4.88 -6.28 10.86
N LEU A 15 4.78 -5.76 9.64
CA LEU A 15 5.83 -5.91 8.64
C LEU A 15 7.10 -5.14 9.06
N PRO A 16 8.30 -5.73 8.93
CA PRO A 16 9.56 -5.03 9.17
C PRO A 16 9.65 -3.75 8.33
N LYS A 17 10.32 -2.72 8.86
CA LYS A 17 10.43 -1.41 8.18
C LYS A 17 11.01 -1.53 6.76
N GLY A 18 12.03 -2.38 6.58
CA GLY A 18 12.61 -2.63 5.25
C GLY A 18 11.63 -3.25 4.26
N ILE A 19 10.79 -4.19 4.73
CA ILE A 19 9.75 -4.81 3.90
C ILE A 19 8.67 -3.80 3.53
N ARG A 20 8.20 -2.99 4.51
CA ARG A 20 7.28 -1.89 4.22
C ARG A 20 7.84 -0.93 3.18
N GLN A 21 9.09 -0.51 3.32
CA GLN A 21 9.73 0.39 2.36
C GLN A 21 9.81 -0.23 0.96
N ARG A 22 10.08 -1.54 0.86
CA ARG A 22 10.09 -2.26 -0.41
C ARG A 22 8.71 -2.26 -1.07
N PHE A 23 7.64 -2.47 -0.30
CA PHE A 23 6.27 -2.38 -0.82
C PHE A 23 5.92 -0.96 -1.28
N LEU A 24 6.28 0.06 -0.49
CA LEU A 24 6.04 1.45 -0.85
C LEU A 24 6.77 1.89 -2.12
N ASN A 25 8.01 1.41 -2.32
CA ASN A 25 8.85 1.78 -3.46
C ASN A 25 8.61 0.93 -4.73
N ASN A 26 7.68 -0.01 -4.67
CA ASN A 26 7.41 -0.93 -5.77
C ASN A 26 5.90 -1.04 -5.95
N VAL A 27 5.26 0.02 -6.40
CA VAL A 27 3.84 0.01 -6.76
C VAL A 27 3.74 0.15 -8.27
N PHE A 28 2.84 -0.61 -8.89
CA PHE A 28 2.61 -0.48 -10.32
C PHE A 28 1.69 0.71 -10.60
N CYS A 29 2.16 1.63 -11.42
CA CYS A 29 1.43 2.72 -12.03
C CYS A 29 1.25 2.40 -13.51
N VAL A 30 0.03 2.52 -14.02
CA VAL A 30 -0.26 2.26 -15.45
C VAL A 30 0.53 3.19 -16.39
N ASN A 31 0.85 4.40 -15.94
CA ASN A 31 1.55 5.40 -16.74
C ASN A 31 3.09 5.36 -16.58
N CYS A 32 3.58 4.97 -15.40
CA CYS A 32 5.00 5.05 -15.06
C CYS A 32 5.67 3.68 -14.87
N THR A 33 4.91 2.58 -14.88
CA THR A 33 5.34 1.24 -14.45
C THR A 33 5.67 1.17 -12.95
N VAL A 34 6.89 0.85 -12.55
CA VAL A 34 7.27 0.76 -11.13
C VAL A 34 7.49 2.15 -10.55
N THR A 35 6.75 2.47 -9.48
CA THR A 35 6.83 3.77 -8.80
C THR A 35 6.86 3.60 -7.27
N THR A 36 7.09 4.73 -6.60
CA THR A 36 6.87 4.87 -5.16
C THR A 36 5.47 5.44 -4.92
N VAL A 37 4.70 4.81 -4.05
CA VAL A 37 3.42 5.35 -3.59
C VAL A 37 3.65 6.38 -2.48
N VAL A 38 2.95 7.51 -2.57
CA VAL A 38 2.90 8.57 -1.55
C VAL A 38 1.46 8.85 -1.13
N ASP A 39 1.30 9.59 -0.03
CA ASP A 39 -0.01 9.98 0.52
C ASP A 39 -1.02 8.83 0.62
N TYR A 40 -0.55 7.69 1.13
CA TYR A 40 -1.27 6.42 1.06
C TYR A 40 -2.13 6.13 2.31
N SER A 41 -3.25 5.45 2.08
CA SER A 41 -4.05 4.74 3.07
C SER A 41 -3.77 3.24 3.01
N ILE A 42 -4.21 2.51 4.04
CA ILE A 42 -4.13 1.06 4.12
C ILE A 42 -5.53 0.55 4.39
N GLU A 43 -6.05 -0.23 3.47
CA GLU A 43 -7.39 -0.82 3.54
C GLU A 43 -7.29 -2.31 3.83
N ASP A 44 -8.24 -2.83 4.61
CA ASP A 44 -8.31 -4.26 4.89
C ASP A 44 -8.94 -4.98 3.69
N HIS A 45 -8.36 -6.09 3.27
CA HIS A 45 -8.89 -6.92 2.20
C HIS A 45 -8.99 -8.37 2.65
N GLN A 46 -9.89 -9.15 2.04
CA GLN A 46 -10.09 -10.55 2.40
C GLN A 46 -8.77 -11.35 2.29
N GLU A 47 -7.98 -11.05 1.27
CA GLU A 47 -6.72 -11.73 0.97
C GLU A 47 -5.49 -11.07 1.62
N GLY A 48 -5.64 -9.95 2.34
CA GLY A 48 -4.47 -9.13 2.66
C GLY A 48 -4.77 -7.76 3.21
N ILE A 49 -3.92 -6.81 2.82
CA ILE A 49 -4.16 -5.37 2.93
C ILE A 49 -3.86 -4.71 1.58
N VAL A 50 -4.58 -3.65 1.25
CA VAL A 50 -4.33 -2.87 0.05
C VAL A 50 -3.74 -1.52 0.44
N LEU A 51 -2.59 -1.19 -0.15
CA LEU A 51 -2.03 0.16 -0.13
C LEU A 51 -2.70 0.95 -1.25
N VAL A 52 -3.38 2.05 -0.92
CA VAL A 52 -4.00 2.96 -1.90
C VAL A 52 -3.36 4.32 -1.73
N GLY A 53 -2.88 4.94 -2.81
CA GLY A 53 -2.26 6.26 -2.75
C GLY A 53 -1.99 6.82 -4.13
N THR A 54 -1.00 7.69 -4.24
CA THR A 54 -0.66 8.36 -5.51
C THR A 54 0.76 8.02 -5.98
N CYS A 55 0.93 7.98 -7.30
CA CYS A 55 2.23 7.80 -7.94
C CYS A 55 3.09 9.03 -7.68
N LYS A 56 4.29 8.84 -7.08
CA LYS A 56 5.23 9.94 -6.85
C LYS A 56 5.65 10.69 -8.14
N GLN A 57 5.59 10.04 -9.30
CA GLN A 57 6.08 10.60 -10.57
C GLN A 57 5.02 11.42 -11.31
N CYS A 58 3.80 10.88 -11.46
CA CYS A 58 2.73 11.52 -12.26
C CYS A 58 1.53 11.99 -11.42
N GLY A 59 1.44 11.61 -10.14
CA GLY A 59 0.31 11.95 -9.27
C GLY A 59 -0.92 11.06 -9.44
N ASP A 60 -0.94 10.12 -10.39
CA ASP A 60 -2.10 9.26 -10.61
C ASP A 60 -2.35 8.30 -9.44
N HIS A 61 -3.61 7.90 -9.31
CA HIS A 61 -4.04 6.91 -8.32
C HIS A 61 -3.40 5.56 -8.61
N VAL A 62 -2.84 4.96 -7.56
CA VAL A 62 -2.22 3.64 -7.60
C VAL A 62 -2.65 2.80 -6.40
N ALA A 63 -2.67 1.49 -6.60
CA ALA A 63 -2.97 0.55 -5.53
C ALA A 63 -2.02 -0.66 -5.59
N ARG A 64 -1.72 -1.24 -4.43
CA ARG A 64 -0.97 -2.49 -4.31
C ARG A 64 -1.57 -3.39 -3.23
N LEU A 65 -1.97 -4.60 -3.63
CA LEU A 65 -2.31 -5.67 -2.69
C LEU A 65 -1.03 -6.26 -2.07
N ILE A 66 -1.09 -6.48 -0.76
CA ILE A 66 -0.12 -7.25 0.00
C ILE A 66 -0.88 -8.42 0.60
N GLU A 67 -0.66 -9.59 0.03
CA GLU A 67 -1.32 -10.83 0.42
C GLU A 67 -0.86 -11.28 1.82
N ASN A 68 -1.75 -11.91 2.56
CA ASN A 68 -1.37 -12.70 3.73
C ASN A 68 -0.95 -14.09 3.22
N GLU A 69 0.25 -14.55 3.59
CA GLU A 69 0.70 -15.92 3.31
C GLU A 69 -0.27 -16.98 3.86
#